data_AF-A0A0Q7BIR9-F1
#
_entry.id   AF-A0A0Q7BIR9-F1
#
_cell.length_a   1.000
_cell.length_b   1.000
_cell.length_c   1.000
_cell.angle_alpha   90.00
_cell.angle_beta   90.00
_cell.angle_gamma   90.00
#
_symmetry.space_group_name_H-M   'P 1'
#
loop_
_entity.id
_entity.type
_entity.pdbx_description
1 polymer ?
#
loop_
_entity_poly.entity_id
_entity_poly.type
_entity_poly.pdbx_seq_one_letter_code
_entity_poly.pdbx_strand_id
1 'polypeptide(L)' 'MLAAVEMALEVGVPTKMYVINVLHRLLDGKADPPPVDAPQALRLTTEPQANVTRYDDLREERKVRHA' A
#
# COMPACT_ATOMS: atom_id res chain seq x y z
N MET A 1 -25.02 -2.42 11.14
CA MET A 1 -24.61 -3.37 10.08
C MET A 1 -25.27 -3.05 8.74
N LEU A 2 -26.59 -2.84 8.69
CA LEU A 2 -27.31 -2.55 7.43
C LEU A 2 -26.76 -1.33 6.65
N ALA A 3 -26.52 -0.21 7.33
CA ALA A 3 -25.98 1.01 6.70
C ALA A 3 -24.65 0.81 5.93
N ALA A 4 -23.78 -0.06 6.43
CA ALA A 4 -22.50 -0.35 5.77
C ALA A 4 -22.69 -1.16 4.47
N VAL A 5 -23.74 -1.98 4.41
CA VAL A 5 -24.10 -2.77 3.23
C VAL A 5 -24.77 -1.88 2.18
N GLU A 6 -25.66 -0.98 2.61
CA GLU A 6 -26.31 0.00 1.73
C GLU A 6 -25.27 0.88 1.02
N MET A 7 -24.33 1.46 1.76
CA MET A 7 -23.23 2.24 1.17
C MET A 7 -22.38 1.44 0.18
N ALA A 8 -22.12 0.15 0.47
CA ALA A 8 -21.37 -0.72 -0.43
C ALA A 8 -22.09 -0.96 -1.76
N LEU A 9 -23.42 -1.05 -1.71
CA LEU A 9 -24.28 -1.21 -2.90
C LEU A 9 -24.34 0.09 -3.70
N GLU A 10 -24.47 1.24 -3.04
CA GLU A 10 -24.52 2.56 -3.69
C GLU A 10 -23.26 2.88 -4.50
N VAL A 11 -22.07 2.55 -3.98
CA VAL A 11 -20.81 2.76 -4.70
C VAL A 11 -20.45 1.63 -5.67
N GLY A 12 -21.30 0.59 -5.79
CA GLY A 12 -21.06 -0.56 -6.66
C GLY A 12 -19.92 -1.47 -6.22
N VAL A 13 -19.50 -1.42 -4.95
CA VAL A 13 -18.43 -2.25 -4.37
C VAL A 13 -18.96 -3.12 -3.23
N PRO A 14 -19.93 -4.04 -3.47
CA PRO A 14 -20.54 -4.89 -2.43
C PRO A 14 -19.63 -6.06 -2.03
N THR A 15 -18.35 -5.78 -1.78
CA THR A 15 -17.40 -6.79 -1.31
C THR A 15 -17.46 -6.89 0.21
N LYS A 16 -17.24 -8.09 0.75
CA LYS A 16 -17.15 -8.34 2.19
C LYS A 16 -16.16 -7.39 2.87
N MET A 17 -15.02 -7.11 2.22
CA MET A 17 -14.01 -6.24 2.81
C MET A 17 -14.42 -4.78 2.86
N TYR A 18 -15.08 -4.29 1.82
CA TYR A 18 -15.60 -2.92 1.83
C TYR A 18 -16.63 -2.73 2.96
N VAL A 19 -17.57 -3.66 3.11
CA VAL A 19 -18.59 -3.63 4.17
C VAL A 19 -17.96 -3.62 5.57
N ILE A 20 -16.97 -4.48 5.82
CA ILE A 20 -16.27 -4.53 7.11
C ILE A 20 -15.52 -3.21 7.39
N ASN A 21 -14.86 -2.63 6.38
CA ASN A 21 -14.13 -1.37 6.53
C ASN A 21 -15.07 -0.17 6.76
N VAL A 22 -16.24 -0.14 6.11
CA VAL A 22 -17.28 0.87 6.40
C VAL A 22 -17.82 0.68 7.81
N LEU A 23 -18.13 -0.55 8.20
CA LEU A 23 -18.65 -0.85 9.54
C LEU A 23 -17.68 -0.40 10.63
N HIS A 24 -16.38 -0.68 10.48
CA HIS A 24 -15.36 -0.22 11.40
C HIS A 24 -15.31 1.31 11.49
N ARG A 25 -15.41 2.04 10.36
CA ARG A 25 -15.45 3.51 10.36
C ARG A 25 -16.72 4.08 11.01
N LEU A 26 -17.86 3.42 10.84
CA LEU A 26 -19.11 3.86 11.48
C LEU A 26 -19.12 3.66 13.00
N LEU A 27 -18.44 2.62 13.50
CA LEU A 27 -18.43 2.28 14.92
C LEU A 27 -17.26 2.90 15.67
N ASP A 28 -16.06 2.83 15.09
CA ASP A 28 -14.78 3.16 15.72
C ASP A 28 -14.01 4.24 14.93
N GLY A 29 -14.61 4.82 13.90
CA GLY A 29 -13.98 5.82 13.05
C GLY A 29 -13.57 7.03 13.86
N LYS A 30 -12.27 7.20 14.05
CA LYS A 30 -11.69 8.50 14.40
C LYS A 30 -11.93 9.45 13.24
N ALA A 31 -11.96 10.75 13.55
CA ALA A 31 -12.01 11.78 12.52
C ALA A 31 -10.99 11.48 11.42
N ASP A 32 -11.37 11.72 10.16
CA ASP A 32 -10.45 11.57 9.04
C ASP A 32 -9.17 12.33 9.36
N PRO A 33 -7.99 11.72 9.11
CA PRO A 33 -6.74 12.42 9.30
C PRO A 33 -6.77 13.72 8.48
N PRO A 34 -6.20 14.81 9.02
CA PRO A 34 -6.16 16.07 8.28
C PRO A 34 -5.48 15.83 6.93
N PRO A 35 -5.90 16.57 5.87
CA PRO A 35 -5.25 16.49 4.58
C PRO A 35 -3.74 16.62 4.75
N VAL A 36 -2.99 15.67 4.19
CA VAL A 36 -1.54 15.73 4.19
C VAL A 36 -1.14 16.79 3.17
N ASP A 37 -0.50 17.86 3.64
CA ASP A 37 0.20 18.80 2.77
C ASP A 37 1.47 18.11 2.25
N ALA A 38 1.29 17.28 1.23
CA ALA A 38 2.39 16.58 0.60
C ALA A 38 3.25 17.63 -0.14
N PRO A 39 4.58 17.65 0.07
CA PRO A 39 5.43 18.56 -0.66
C PRO A 39 5.18 18.36 -2.16
N GLN A 40 4.87 19.46 -2.85
CA GLN A 40 4.74 19.53 -4.30
C GLN A 40 5.90 18.75 -4.94
N ALA A 41 5.56 17.71 -5.72
CA ALA A 41 6.43 16.74 -6.39
C ALA A 41 7.89 16.74 -5.89
N LEU A 42 8.22 15.77 -5.03
CA LEU A 42 9.61 15.50 -4.64
C LEU A 42 10.47 15.39 -5.90
N ARG A 43 11.40 16.33 -6.09
CA ARG A 43 12.39 16.27 -7.15
C ARG A 43 13.55 15.42 -6.68
N LEU A 44 13.89 14.41 -7.46
CA LEU A 44 15.13 13.66 -7.25
C LEU A 44 16.30 14.62 -7.50
N THR A 45 17.07 14.92 -6.46
CA THR A 45 18.38 15.58 -6.60
C THR A 45 19.43 14.61 -7.12
N THR A 46 19.17 13.31 -6.97
CA THR A 46 20.03 12.21 -7.42
C THR A 46 19.15 11.07 -7.87
N GLU A 47 19.39 10.57 -9.08
CA GLU A 47 18.68 9.39 -9.57
C GLU A 47 19.06 8.16 -8.74
N PRO A 48 18.09 7.30 -8.38
CA PRO A 48 18.40 6.05 -7.71
C PRO A 48 19.27 5.19 -8.61
N GLN A 49 20.42 4.77 -8.10
CA GLN A 49 21.23 3.78 -8.78
C GLN A 49 20.58 2.41 -8.60
N ALA A 50 20.49 1.64 -9.69
CA ALA A 50 20.12 0.24 -9.65
C ALA A 50 21.29 -0.61 -9.08
N ASN A 51 21.67 -0.35 -7.82
CA ASN A 51 22.74 -1.07 -7.15
C ASN A 51 22.29 -2.51 -6.86
N VAL A 52 22.69 -3.41 -7.76
CA VAL A 52 22.45 -4.85 -7.69
C VAL A 52 23.67 -5.63 -7.23
N THR A 53 24.77 -4.96 -6.85
CA THR A 53 26.06 -5.58 -6.49
C THR A 53 25.89 -6.70 -5.46
N ARG A 54 25.10 -6.46 -4.41
CA ARG A 54 24.82 -7.49 -3.39
C ARG A 54 24.17 -8.76 -3.98
N TYR A 55 23.28 -8.62 -4.96
CA TYR A 55 22.64 -9.77 -5.59
C TYR A 55 23.57 -10.47 -6.58
N ASP A 56 24.41 -9.70 -7.28
CA ASP A 56 25.43 -10.24 -8.17
C ASP A 56 26.45 -11.08 -7.38
N ASP A 57 26.96 -10.58 -6.26
CA ASP A 57 27.89 -11.29 -5.38
C ASP A 57 27.31 -12.62 -4.89
N LEU A 58 26.07 -12.60 -4.38
CA LEU A 58 25.37 -13.81 -3.92
C LEU A 58 25.12 -14.81 -5.07
N ARG A 59 24.90 -14.30 -6.28
CA ARG A 59 24.71 -15.15 -7.46
C ARG A 59 26.02 -15.82 -7.87
N GLU A 60 27.13 -15.11 -7.84
CA GLU A 60 28.46 -15.68 -8.11
C GLU A 60 28.87 -16.70 -7.05
N GLU A 61 28.70 -16.41 -5.76
CA GLU A 61 28.93 -17.38 -4.68
C GLU A 61 28.09 -18.66 -4.83
N ARG A 62 26.84 -18.51 -5.31
CA ARG A 62 25.99 -19.67 -5.62
C ARG A 62 26.56 -20.47 -6.79
N LYS A 63 27.04 -19.83 -7.87
CA LYS A 63 27.64 -20.54 -9.01
C LYS A 63 28.88 -21.35 -8.60
N VAL A 64 29.77 -20.76 -7.81
CA VAL A 64 31.00 -21.44 -7.32
C VAL A 64 30.67 -22.71 -6.55
N ARG A 65 29.61 -22.70 -5.72
CA ARG A 65 29.20 -23.86 -4.93
C ARG A 65 28.59 -25.03 -5.73
N HIS A 66 28.24 -24.81 -7.00
CA HIS A 66 27.64 -25.84 -7.87
C HIS A 66 28.61 -26.33 -8.96
N ALA A 67 29.87 -25.88 -8.94
CA ALA A 67 30.92 -26.30 -9.87
C ALA A 67 31.76 -27.46 -9.30
#